data_AF-A0A0C3NM59-F1
#
_entry.id   AF-A0A0C3NM59-F1
#
_cell.length_a   1.000
_cell.length_b   1.000
_cell.length_c   1.000
_cell.angle_alpha   90.00
_cell.angle_beta   90.00
_cell.angle_gamma   90.00
#
_symmetry.space_group_name_H-M   'P 1'
#
loop_
_entity.id
_entity.type
_entity.pdbx_description
1 polymer ?
#
loop_
_entity_poly.entity_id
_entity_poly.type
_entity_poly.pdbx_seq_one_letter_code
_entity_poly.pdbx_strand_id
1 'polypeptide(L)'
;MSSLSSHKLFKKSPELDAAANCILQIYFKDITESSKLGKADKIVKWRGAIKAINDELDSVRDLIARTDEILMTLIGVDMFVKWHEDLGSIDHPWPEWKTALAPSKTDVANHKWLDIVER
;
A
#
# COMPACT_ATOMS: atom_id res chain seq x y z
N MET A 1 10.63 20.33 25.02
CA MET A 1 11.56 19.88 23.97
C MET A 1 11.30 18.41 23.69
N SER A 2 11.06 18.11 22.42
CA SER A 2 11.17 16.83 21.70
C SER A 2 10.16 15.72 22.03
N SER A 3 9.26 15.51 21.08
CA SER A 3 8.35 14.38 20.96
C SER A 3 9.12 13.08 20.77
N LEU A 4 8.70 12.04 21.49
CA LEU A 4 9.04 10.65 21.20
C LEU A 4 8.46 10.31 19.82
N SER A 5 9.35 10.13 18.84
CA SER A 5 9.02 9.55 17.54
C SER A 5 8.58 8.10 17.77
N SER A 6 7.27 7.88 17.81
CA SER A 6 6.68 6.55 17.69
C SER A 6 6.94 6.05 16.26
N HIS A 7 8.10 5.43 16.06
CA HIS A 7 8.35 4.62 14.88
C HIS A 7 7.39 3.41 14.93
N LYS A 8 6.17 3.59 14.41
CA LYS A 8 5.34 2.45 14.04
C LYS A 8 6.16 1.61 13.08
N LEU A 9 6.58 0.44 13.55
CA LEU A 9 7.13 -0.62 12.73
C LEU A 9 6.00 -1.09 11.82
N PHE A 10 5.76 -0.37 10.73
CA PHE A 10 5.25 -1.01 9.53
C PHE A 10 6.18 -2.20 9.30
N LYS A 11 5.65 -3.43 9.23
CA LYS A 11 6.45 -4.56 8.73
C LYS A 11 7.11 -4.04 7.45
N LYS A 12 8.44 -3.94 7.46
CA LYS A 12 9.22 -3.49 6.30
C LYS A 12 8.70 -4.28 5.11
N SER A 13 7.98 -3.64 4.19
CA SER A 13 7.78 -4.21 2.86
C SER A 13 9.13 -4.00 2.18
N PRO A 14 9.92 -5.07 1.96
CA PRO A 14 11.21 -4.95 1.33
C PRO A 14 11.09 -4.28 -0.05
N GLU A 15 9.94 -4.44 -0.71
CA GLU A 15 9.60 -3.82 -1.97
C GLU A 15 9.43 -2.30 -1.85
N LEU A 16 8.69 -1.81 -0.85
CA LEU A 16 8.53 -0.37 -0.62
C LEU A 16 9.85 0.29 -0.19
N ASP A 17 10.61 -0.38 0.69
CA ASP A 17 11.94 0.09 1.09
C ASP A 17 12.90 0.13 -0.10
N ALA A 18 12.86 -0.89 -0.98
CA ALA A 18 13.68 -0.92 -2.20
C ALA A 18 13.29 0.19 -3.18
N ALA A 19 12.00 0.41 -3.41
CA ALA A 19 11.49 1.47 -4.28
C ALA A 19 11.90 2.87 -3.77
N ALA A 20 11.73 3.13 -2.47
CA ALA A 20 12.15 4.38 -1.85
C ALA A 20 13.66 4.62 -2.01
N ASN A 21 14.47 3.58 -1.78
CA ASN A 21 15.92 3.65 -1.98
C ASN A 21 16.29 3.90 -3.45
N CYS A 22 15.61 3.26 -4.41
CA CYS A 22 15.80 3.46 -5.84
C CYS A 22 15.56 4.92 -6.25
N ILE A 23 14.42 5.49 -5.82
CA ILE A 23 14.06 6.89 -6.10
C ILE A 23 15.11 7.85 -5.53
N LEU A 24 15.53 7.65 -4.28
CA LEU A 24 16.54 8.49 -3.64
C LEU A 24 17.89 8.39 -4.36
N GLN A 25 18.30 7.19 -4.78
CA GLN A 25 19.53 7.00 -5.54
C GLN A 25 19.50 7.75 -6.87
N ILE A 26 18.40 7.68 -7.62
CA ILE A 26 18.24 8.42 -8.88
C ILE A 26 18.28 9.92 -8.62
N TYR A 27 17.58 10.41 -7.59
CA TYR A 27 17.57 11.82 -7.23
C TYR A 27 18.97 12.34 -6.89
N PHE A 28 19.73 11.63 -6.06
CA PHE A 28 21.07 12.08 -5.68
C PHE A 28 22.05 12.00 -6.86
N LYS A 29 22.12 10.85 -7.54
CA LYS A 29 23.09 10.60 -8.62
C LYS A 29 22.82 11.42 -9.87
N ASP A 30 21.53 11.54 -10.25
CA ASP A 30 21.19 12.10 -11.55
C ASP A 30 20.71 13.54 -11.50
N ILE A 31 20.12 13.98 -10.39
CA ILE A 31 19.64 15.35 -10.22
C ILE A 31 20.63 16.18 -9.40
N THR A 32 21.06 15.70 -8.23
CA THR A 32 21.92 16.48 -7.32
C THR A 32 23.37 16.59 -7.83
N GLU A 33 23.98 15.47 -8.24
CA GLU A 33 25.38 15.45 -8.71
C GLU A 33 25.55 16.07 -10.10
N SER A 34 24.47 16.20 -10.88
CA SER A 34 24.53 16.87 -12.18
C SER A 34 24.64 18.40 -12.08
N SER A 35 24.65 18.98 -10.87
CA SER A 35 24.91 20.40 -10.61
C SER A 35 26.18 20.94 -11.28
N LYS A 36 27.18 20.09 -11.52
CA LYS A 36 28.45 20.44 -12.19
C LYS A 36 28.38 20.46 -13.72
N LEU A 37 27.30 19.95 -14.32
CA LEU A 37 27.14 19.85 -15.77
C LEU A 37 26.68 21.17 -16.40
N GLY A 38 26.90 21.29 -17.71
CA GLY A 38 26.30 22.33 -18.55
C GLY A 38 24.78 22.20 -18.62
N LYS A 39 24.09 23.29 -18.97
CA LYS A 39 22.61 23.36 -18.96
C LYS A 39 21.95 22.30 -19.86
N ALA A 40 22.47 22.08 -21.06
CA ALA A 40 21.92 21.11 -22.00
C ALA A 40 22.03 19.68 -21.45
N ASP A 41 23.19 19.30 -20.92
CA ASP A 41 23.44 17.97 -20.36
C ASP A 41 22.60 17.72 -19.09
N LYS A 42 22.41 18.75 -18.25
CA LYS A 42 21.49 18.69 -17.11
C LYS A 42 20.08 18.33 -17.54
N ILE A 43 19.54 19.00 -18.57
CA ILE A 43 18.17 18.78 -19.04
C ILE A 43 17.99 17.36 -19.54
N VAL A 44 18.93 16.84 -20.33
CA VAL A 44 18.89 15.46 -20.83
C VAL A 44 18.91 14.47 -19.68
N LYS A 45 19.85 14.66 -18.73
CA LYS A 45 20.02 13.78 -17.59
C LYS A 45 18.81 13.80 -16.65
N TRP A 46 18.27 14.98 -16.34
CA TRP A 46 17.08 15.14 -15.51
C TRP A 46 15.83 14.53 -16.15
N ARG A 47 15.67 14.63 -17.47
CA ARG A 47 14.54 13.99 -18.17
C ARG A 47 14.56 12.47 -17.99
N GLY A 48 15.74 11.85 -18.10
CA GLY A 48 15.92 10.42 -17.84
C GLY A 48 15.60 10.07 -16.38
N ALA A 49 16.13 10.85 -15.43
CA ALA A 49 15.91 10.64 -14.00
C ALA A 49 14.43 10.74 -13.61
N ILE A 50 13.72 11.78 -14.09
CA ILE A 50 12.29 11.98 -13.82
C ILE A 50 11.47 10.81 -14.39
N LYS A 51 11.81 10.32 -15.59
CA LYS A 51 11.13 9.16 -16.15
C LYS A 51 11.31 7.93 -15.26
N ALA A 52 12.55 7.61 -14.86
CA ALA A 52 12.83 6.47 -14.01
C ALA A 52 12.14 6.56 -12.63
N ILE A 53 12.10 7.75 -12.03
CA ILE A 53 11.36 7.98 -10.78
C ILE A 53 9.86 7.74 -10.98
N ASN A 54 9.27 8.20 -12.08
CA ASN A 54 7.85 7.95 -12.38
C ASN A 54 7.57 6.47 -12.57
N ASP A 55 8.42 5.73 -13.29
CA ASP A 55 8.26 4.29 -13.50
C ASP A 55 8.28 3.52 -12.14
N GLU A 56 9.15 3.94 -11.20
CA GLU A 56 9.19 3.38 -9.84
C GLU A 56 7.95 3.75 -9.03
N LEU A 57 7.47 4.99 -9.12
CA LEU A 57 6.24 5.43 -8.45
C LEU A 57 5.01 4.68 -8.95
N ASP A 58 4.92 4.40 -10.25
CA ASP A 58 3.83 3.61 -10.81
C ASP A 58 3.88 2.16 -10.31
N SER A 59 5.07 1.58 -10.18
CA SER A 59 5.25 0.24 -9.59
C SER A 59 4.79 0.19 -8.12
N VAL A 60 5.04 1.25 -7.34
CA VAL A 60 4.53 1.40 -5.97
C VAL A 60 3.01 1.53 -5.94
N ARG A 61 2.41 2.29 -6.87
CA ARG A 61 0.96 2.42 -6.99
C ARG A 61 0.30 1.07 -7.29
N ASP A 62 0.88 0.28 -8.19
CA ASP A 62 0.40 -1.06 -8.50
C ASP A 62 0.52 -2.03 -7.31
N LEU A 63 1.57 -1.88 -6.50
CA LEU A 63 1.70 -2.64 -5.25
C LEU A 63 0.61 -2.26 -4.22
N ILE A 64 0.33 -0.97 -4.07
CA ILE A 64 -0.74 -0.48 -3.19
C ILE A 64 -2.09 -1.00 -3.65
N ALA A 65 -2.41 -0.89 -4.95
CA ALA A 65 -3.67 -1.37 -5.50
C ALA A 65 -3.88 -2.87 -5.24
N ARG A 66 -2.85 -3.70 -5.45
CA ARG A 66 -2.89 -5.14 -5.13
C ARG A 66 -3.07 -5.40 -3.63
N THR A 67 -2.44 -4.57 -2.78
CA THR A 67 -2.58 -4.71 -1.32
C THR A 67 -4.01 -4.40 -0.89
N ASP A 68 -4.65 -3.39 -1.48
CA ASP A 68 -6.06 -3.08 -1.25
C ASP A 68 -6.97 -4.24 -1.69
N GLU A 69 -6.75 -4.81 -2.87
CA GLU A 69 -7.50 -5.98 -3.36
C GLU A 69 -7.37 -7.21 -2.45
N ILE A 70 -6.15 -7.48 -1.97
CA ILE A 70 -5.89 -8.55 -1.00
C ILE A 70 -6.63 -8.28 0.30
N LEU A 71 -6.58 -7.03 0.80
CA LEU A 71 -7.30 -6.64 2.01
C LEU A 71 -8.81 -6.88 1.87
N MET A 72 -9.41 -6.45 0.76
CA MET A 72 -10.83 -6.68 0.47
C MET A 72 -11.16 -8.18 0.43
N THR A 73 -10.29 -8.98 -0.20
CA THR A 73 -10.47 -10.44 -0.26
C THR A 73 -10.44 -11.07 1.13
N LEU A 74 -9.46 -10.69 1.97
CA LEU A 74 -9.31 -11.24 3.32
C LEU A 74 -10.48 -10.87 4.23
N ILE A 75 -10.98 -9.63 4.16
CA ILE A 75 -12.18 -9.21 4.89
C ILE A 75 -13.39 -10.03 4.45
N GLY A 76 -13.54 -10.23 3.15
CA GLY A 76 -14.62 -11.06 2.61
C GLY A 76 -14.58 -12.51 3.13
N VAL A 77 -13.39 -13.11 3.14
CA VAL A 77 -13.18 -14.45 3.69
C VAL A 77 -13.49 -14.50 5.19
N ASP A 78 -13.07 -13.52 5.97
CA ASP A 78 -13.36 -13.47 7.42
C ASP A 78 -14.87 -13.37 7.70
N MET A 79 -15.59 -12.54 6.93
CA MET A 79 -17.05 -12.45 7.00
C MET A 79 -17.72 -13.79 6.67
N PHE A 80 -17.23 -14.49 5.64
CA PHE A 80 -17.73 -15.82 5.28
C PHE A 80 -17.48 -16.86 6.39
N VAL A 81 -16.28 -16.88 6.98
CA VAL A 81 -15.94 -17.80 8.08
C VAL A 81 -16.84 -17.57 9.29
N LYS A 82 -17.03 -16.32 9.72
CA LYS A 82 -17.93 -15.97 10.84
C LYS A 82 -19.37 -16.37 10.58
N TRP A 83 -19.86 -16.16 9.35
CA TRP A 83 -21.19 -16.65 9.00
C TRP A 83 -21.30 -18.17 9.15
N HIS A 84 -20.28 -18.92 8.72
CA HIS A 84 -20.27 -20.38 8.84
C HIS A 84 -20.26 -20.85 10.31
N GLU A 85 -19.68 -20.09 11.23
CA GLU A 85 -19.72 -20.40 12.67
C GLU A 85 -21.15 -20.31 13.24
N ASP A 86 -22.01 -19.47 12.64
CA ASP A 86 -23.40 -19.27 13.06
C ASP A 86 -24.41 -20.23 12.38
N LEU A 87 -23.96 -21.18 11.55
CA LEU A 87 -24.78 -22.13 10.77
C LEU A 87 -25.72 -23.04 11.60
N GLY A 88 -25.66 -22.98 12.93
CA GLY A 88 -26.54 -23.72 13.82
C GLY A 88 -27.92 -23.10 14.06
N SER A 89 -28.17 -21.87 13.59
CA SER A 89 -29.45 -21.17 13.81
C SER A 89 -30.33 -21.20 12.57
N ILE A 90 -31.52 -21.82 12.69
CA ILE A 90 -32.54 -21.90 11.62
C ILE A 90 -33.01 -20.51 11.16
N ASP A 91 -32.90 -19.49 12.02
CA ASP A 91 -33.30 -18.12 11.71
C ASP A 91 -32.19 -17.29 11.04
N HIS A 92 -31.01 -17.87 10.78
CA HIS A 92 -29.90 -17.13 10.20
C HIS A 92 -30.00 -17.08 8.67
N PRO A 93 -30.15 -15.89 8.05
CA PRO A 93 -30.24 -15.79 6.61
C PRO A 93 -28.96 -16.29 5.93
N TRP A 94 -29.14 -16.96 4.79
CA TRP A 94 -28.03 -17.32 3.91
C TRP A 94 -27.30 -16.05 3.44
N PRO A 95 -25.96 -16.04 3.42
CA PRO A 95 -25.19 -14.90 3.02
C PRO A 95 -25.32 -14.81 1.52
N GLU A 96 -25.51 -13.59 1.04
CA GLU A 96 -25.28 -13.34 -0.37
C GLU A 96 -23.79 -13.56 -0.63
N TRP A 97 -23.45 -14.70 -1.24
CA TRP A 97 -22.07 -15.04 -1.60
C TRP A 97 -21.36 -13.92 -2.39
N LYS A 98 -22.13 -13.07 -3.08
CA LYS A 98 -21.64 -11.89 -3.79
C LYS A 98 -21.08 -10.80 -2.85
N THR A 99 -21.68 -10.58 -1.69
CA THR A 99 -21.19 -9.59 -0.72
C THR A 99 -20.04 -10.14 0.12
N ALA A 100 -20.02 -11.45 0.37
CA ALA A 100 -18.92 -12.13 1.05
C ALA A 100 -17.60 -12.12 0.25
N LEU A 101 -17.62 -12.03 -1.08
CA LEU A 101 -16.40 -11.93 -1.90
C LEU A 101 -16.09 -10.51 -2.38
N ALA A 102 -16.95 -9.54 -2.05
CA ALA A 102 -16.78 -8.14 -2.41
C ALA A 102 -17.31 -7.26 -1.27
N PRO A 103 -16.60 -7.19 -0.13
CA PRO A 103 -17.02 -6.37 0.99
C PRO A 103 -17.15 -4.90 0.58
N SER A 104 -18.05 -4.19 1.24
CA SER A 104 -18.19 -2.75 1.04
C SER A 104 -17.15 -1.98 1.86
N LYS A 105 -16.97 -0.69 1.56
CA LYS A 105 -16.13 0.19 2.38
C LYS A 105 -16.59 0.27 3.84
N THR A 106 -17.88 0.08 4.09
CA THR A 106 -18.45 0.07 5.44
C THR A 106 -18.06 -1.21 6.20
N ASP A 107 -18.01 -2.35 5.51
CA ASP A 107 -17.57 -3.62 6.09
C ASP A 107 -16.10 -3.54 6.51
N VAL A 108 -15.27 -2.88 5.69
CA VAL A 108 -13.87 -2.57 6.00
C VAL A 108 -13.75 -1.66 7.23
N ALA A 109 -14.48 -0.54 7.25
CA ALA A 109 -14.40 0.46 8.31
C ALA A 109 -14.83 -0.07 9.70
N ASN A 110 -15.74 -1.06 9.73
CA ASN A 110 -16.21 -1.68 10.96
C ASN A 110 -15.40 -2.94 11.36
N HIS A 111 -14.38 -3.30 10.58
CA HIS A 111 -13.64 -4.53 10.79
C HIS A 111 -12.57 -4.36 11.89
N LYS A 112 -12.88 -4.85 13.10
CA LYS A 112 -12.04 -4.71 14.33
C LYS A 112 -10.56 -5.10 14.18
N TRP A 113 -10.19 -5.92 13.20
CA TRP A 113 -8.79 -6.26 12.93
C TRP A 113 -7.99 -5.05 12.39
N LEU A 114 -8.63 -4.15 11.65
CA LEU A 114 -7.97 -2.94 11.12
C LEU A 114 -7.73 -1.86 12.19
N ASP A 115 -8.45 -1.90 13.31
CA ASP A 115 -8.29 -0.96 14.42
C ASP A 115 -6.98 -1.17 15.21
N ILE A 116 -6.28 -2.29 15.01
CA ILE A 116 -5.06 -2.64 15.75
C ILE A 116 -3.86 -1.74 15.35
N VAL A 117 -4.00 -0.90 14.33
CA VAL A 117 -2.92 0.00 13.88
C VAL A 117 -2.78 1.26 14.76
N GLU A 118 -3.68 1.53 15.71
CA GLU A 118 -3.48 2.59 16.71
C GLU A 118 -2.99 2.07 18.07
N ARG A 119 -1.66 2.05 18.22
CA ARG A 119 -0.94 2.69 19.34
C ARG A 119 0.56 2.75 19.06
#